data_AF-A0A814KC34-F1
#
_entry.id   AF-A0A814KC34-F1
#
_cell.length_a   1.000
_cell.length_b   1.000
_cell.length_c   1.000
_cell.angle_alpha   90.00
_cell.angle_beta   90.00
_cell.angle_gamma   90.00
#
_symmetry.space_group_name_H-M   'P 1'
#
loop_
_entity.id
_entity.type
_entity.pdbx_description
1 polymer ?
#
loop_
_entity_poly.entity_id
_entity_poly.type
_entity_poly.pdbx_seq_one_letter_code
_entity_poly.pdbx_strand_id
1 'polypeptide(L)'
;MCSNRSREFFRRLSQSIPCFIAWSLLIVLSTIYFLFLSPWLTIHLWKYLTILQGVFLFFVIENFFLATFTDPGRYSRAPPDENDDSETTFHKTVEIHGTQCRMKWCQTCGFYRPPRCSHCSVCDFCIDTFDHHCPWLNNCVGRRNYRYFISFLLSVLIHMLVVLSLSVYYLYKNHENLSDVSSIISIILIVFIVVLIIPIGGLTTFHLMLICRGRTTNEQVTGKFKSNINPFDYGCLFNCSRIFSSSNPPKLLTKKKKSKTSYQIEVSDKKSKSKNGTNKTKHYTMTSV
;
A
#
# COMPACT_ATOMS: atom_id res chain seq x y z
N MET A 1 -26.07 -10.55 25.00
CA MET A 1 -25.32 -9.36 24.47
C MET A 1 -23.84 -9.32 24.90
N CYS A 2 -23.46 -9.77 26.10
CA CYS A 2 -22.06 -9.73 26.56
C CYS A 2 -21.08 -10.59 25.74
N SER A 3 -21.52 -11.71 25.14
CA SER A 3 -20.66 -12.60 24.34
C SER A 3 -20.30 -12.09 22.94
N ASN A 4 -21.04 -11.13 22.37
CA ASN A 4 -20.70 -10.54 21.07
C ASN A 4 -19.63 -9.46 21.20
N ARG A 5 -19.68 -8.68 22.30
CA ARG A 5 -18.69 -7.63 22.56
C ARG A 5 -17.31 -8.23 22.90
N SER A 6 -17.28 -9.31 23.68
CA SER A 6 -16.03 -10.03 23.96
C SER A 6 -15.44 -10.67 22.70
N ARG A 7 -16.27 -11.35 21.88
CA ARG A 7 -15.82 -11.93 20.59
C ARG A 7 -15.27 -10.88 19.64
N GLU A 8 -15.93 -9.73 19.53
CA GLU A 8 -15.47 -8.62 18.68
C GLU A 8 -14.15 -8.02 19.20
N PHE A 9 -14.01 -7.89 20.52
CA PHE A 9 -12.76 -7.44 21.14
C PHE A 9 -11.60 -8.40 20.85
N PHE A 10 -11.78 -9.71 21.08
CA PHE A 10 -10.74 -10.70 20.78
C PHE A 10 -10.39 -10.76 19.30
N ARG A 11 -11.36 -10.56 18.39
CA ARG A 11 -11.13 -10.48 16.95
C ARG A 11 -10.28 -9.27 16.56
N ARG A 12 -10.56 -8.09 17.12
CA ARG A 12 -9.78 -6.87 16.86
C ARG A 12 -8.37 -6.97 17.44
N LEU A 13 -8.25 -7.57 18.62
CA LEU A 13 -6.96 -7.81 19.25
C LEU A 13 -6.11 -8.76 18.40
N SER A 14 -6.67 -9.89 17.98
CA SER A 14 -5.94 -10.87 17.16
C SER A 14 -5.52 -10.32 15.80
N GLN A 15 -6.33 -9.47 15.18
CA GLN A 15 -5.98 -8.77 13.94
C GLN A 15 -4.81 -7.78 14.10
N SER A 16 -4.57 -7.27 15.31
CA SER A 16 -3.51 -6.30 15.57
C SER A 16 -2.17 -6.96 15.89
N ILE A 17 -2.15 -8.24 16.29
CA ILE A 17 -0.94 -8.98 16.68
C ILE A 17 0.17 -8.92 15.63
N PRO A 18 -0.08 -9.15 14.32
CA PRO A 18 0.99 -9.12 13.31
C PRO A 18 1.65 -7.74 13.20
N CYS A 19 0.87 -6.66 13.34
CA CYS A 19 1.40 -5.30 13.35
C CYS A 19 2.32 -5.06 14.55
N PHE A 20 1.91 -5.49 15.76
CA PHE A 20 2.78 -5.41 16.94
C PHE A 20 4.06 -6.23 16.81
N ILE A 21 3.99 -7.41 16.17
CA ILE A 21 5.18 -8.23 15.89
C ILE A 21 6.11 -7.48 14.92
N ALA A 22 5.59 -6.90 13.84
CA ALA A 22 6.40 -6.15 12.88
C ALA A 22 7.09 -4.93 13.53
N TRP A 23 6.37 -4.14 14.34
CA TRP A 23 6.95 -3.04 15.11
C TRP A 23 8.03 -3.52 16.07
N SER A 24 7.74 -4.58 16.84
CA SER A 24 8.70 -5.15 17.79
C SER A 24 9.96 -5.65 17.09
N LEU A 25 9.84 -6.40 15.99
CA LEU A 25 10.99 -6.89 15.23
C LEU A 25 11.86 -5.75 14.71
N LEU A 26 11.25 -4.70 14.13
CA LEU A 26 11.98 -3.54 13.63
C LEU A 26 12.75 -2.84 14.77
N ILE A 27 12.08 -2.51 15.88
CA ILE A 27 12.70 -1.76 16.97
C ILE A 27 13.73 -2.60 17.72
N VAL A 28 13.42 -3.85 18.07
CA VAL A 28 14.31 -4.71 18.86
C VAL A 28 15.57 -5.06 18.09
N LEU A 29 15.45 -5.51 16.84
CA LEU A 29 16.63 -5.92 16.05
C LEU A 29 17.53 -4.71 15.76
N SER A 30 16.97 -3.55 15.43
CA SER A 30 17.74 -2.32 15.26
C SER A 30 18.39 -1.86 16.58
N THR A 31 17.68 -1.96 17.72
CA THR A 31 18.25 -1.60 19.03
C THR A 31 19.43 -2.51 19.38
N ILE A 32 19.29 -3.82 19.18
CA ILE A 32 20.38 -4.79 19.38
C ILE A 32 21.59 -4.42 18.53
N TYR A 33 21.37 -4.08 17.26
CA TYR A 33 22.44 -3.63 16.38
C TYR A 33 23.17 -2.38 16.92
N PHE A 34 22.43 -1.35 17.33
CA PHE A 34 23.02 -0.12 17.86
C PHE A 34 23.70 -0.28 19.21
N LEU A 35 23.25 -1.21 20.06
CA LEU A 35 23.86 -1.44 21.37
C LEU A 35 25.13 -2.30 21.30
N PHE A 36 25.15 -3.33 20.45
CA PHE A 36 26.22 -4.35 20.49
C PHE A 36 27.22 -4.28 19.34
N LEU A 37 26.81 -3.84 18.15
CA LEU A 37 27.68 -3.80 16.96
C LEU A 37 28.16 -2.39 16.63
N SER A 38 27.23 -1.43 16.65
CA SER A 38 27.52 -0.04 16.28
C SER A 38 28.67 0.61 17.08
N PRO A 39 28.86 0.37 18.39
CA PRO A 39 29.99 0.97 19.12
C PRO A 39 31.35 0.55 18.55
N TRP A 40 31.52 -0.74 18.25
CA TRP A 40 32.74 -1.25 17.65
C TRP A 40 32.96 -0.64 16.25
N LEU A 41 31.92 -0.59 15.42
CA LEU A 41 31.99 0.00 14.07
C LEU A 41 32.34 1.50 14.10
N THR A 42 31.85 2.22 15.11
CA THR A 42 32.12 3.65 15.30
C THR A 42 33.62 3.90 15.58
N ILE A 43 34.23 3.04 16.40
CA ILE A 43 35.63 3.15 16.80
C ILE A 43 36.57 2.72 15.68
N HIS A 44 36.27 1.59 15.02
CA HIS A 44 37.22 0.92 14.12
C HIS A 44 37.03 1.19 12.63
N LEU A 45 35.87 1.71 12.20
CA LEU A 45 35.58 1.95 10.78
C LEU A 45 35.40 3.45 10.50
N TRP A 46 34.28 4.03 10.94
CA TRP A 46 34.01 5.45 10.71
C TRP A 46 32.94 6.00 11.66
N LYS A 47 33.28 7.03 12.43
CA LYS A 47 32.38 7.59 13.46
C LYS A 47 31.03 8.10 12.93
N TYR A 48 30.98 8.59 11.69
CA TYR A 48 29.74 9.11 11.11
C TYR A 48 28.83 8.01 10.53
N LEU A 49 29.32 6.77 10.41
CA LEU A 49 28.53 5.64 9.92
C LEU A 49 27.30 5.40 10.80
N THR A 50 27.50 5.42 12.12
CA THR A 50 26.44 5.23 13.11
C THR A 50 25.37 6.32 13.03
N ILE A 51 25.78 7.58 12.83
CA ILE A 51 24.86 8.71 12.66
C ILE A 51 24.04 8.52 11.38
N LEU A 52 24.69 8.19 10.25
CA LEU A 52 24.02 7.96 8.99
C LEU A 52 22.99 6.82 9.07
N GLN A 53 23.34 5.73 9.76
CA GLN A 53 22.42 4.63 9.97
C GLN A 53 21.26 4.98 10.90
N GLY A 54 21.50 5.80 11.94
CA GLY A 54 20.44 6.31 12.81
C GLY A 54 19.44 7.16 12.04
N VAL A 55 19.92 8.07 11.19
CA VAL A 55 19.08 8.88 10.29
C VAL A 55 18.32 8.00 9.30
N PHE A 56 18.97 7.00 8.72
CA PHE A 56 18.31 6.08 7.79
C PHE A 56 17.25 5.21 8.49
N LEU A 57 17.53 4.72 9.70
CA LEU A 57 16.55 3.99 10.51
C LEU A 57 15.35 4.88 10.84
N PHE A 58 15.57 6.15 11.18
CA PHE A 58 14.47 7.08 11.39
C PHE A 58 13.56 7.18 10.16
N PHE A 59 14.14 7.28 8.96
CA PHE A 59 13.37 7.26 7.70
C PHE A 59 12.59 5.95 7.50
N VAL A 60 13.17 4.79 7.85
CA VAL A 60 12.48 3.49 7.81
C VAL A 60 11.27 3.49 8.77
N ILE A 61 11.49 3.91 10.02
CA ILE A 61 10.45 3.97 11.07
C ILE A 61 9.34 4.95 10.68
N GLU A 62 9.69 6.12 10.16
CA GLU A 62 8.71 7.11 9.70
C GLU A 62 7.83 6.55 8.59
N ASN A 63 8.42 5.89 7.58
CA ASN A 63 7.62 5.32 6.50
C ASN A 63 6.75 4.14 6.98
N PHE A 64 7.23 3.35 7.94
CA PHE A 64 6.42 2.31 8.56
C PHE A 64 5.24 2.93 9.33
N PHE A 65 5.50 3.96 10.14
CA PHE A 65 4.48 4.74 10.85
C PHE A 65 3.44 5.31 9.88
N LEU A 66 3.87 5.99 8.83
CA LEU A 66 2.97 6.59 7.85
C LEU A 66 2.17 5.52 7.09
N ALA A 67 2.77 4.37 6.76
CA ALA A 67 2.04 3.26 6.14
C ALA A 67 0.95 2.68 7.07
N THR A 68 1.27 2.51 8.36
CA THR A 68 0.37 2.00 9.41
C THR A 68 -0.78 2.96 9.70
N PHE A 69 -0.50 4.25 9.92
CA PHE A 69 -1.49 5.18 10.50
C PHE A 69 -2.13 6.14 9.50
N THR A 70 -1.63 6.25 8.26
CA THR A 70 -2.26 7.11 7.25
C THR A 70 -3.58 6.50 6.77
N ASP A 71 -4.61 7.34 6.65
CA ASP A 71 -5.86 6.96 5.98
C ASP A 71 -5.56 6.47 4.54
N PRO A 72 -5.92 5.23 4.18
CA PRO A 72 -5.57 4.63 2.88
C PRO A 72 -6.37 5.18 1.70
N GLY A 73 -7.35 6.06 1.92
CA GLY A 73 -8.31 6.50 0.91
C GLY A 73 -9.70 5.93 1.17
N ARG A 74 -10.19 6.04 2.40
CA ARG A 74 -11.51 5.53 2.75
C ARG A 74 -12.62 6.40 2.16
N TYR A 75 -13.54 5.78 1.42
CA TYR A 75 -14.80 6.42 1.04
C TYR A 75 -15.78 6.38 2.21
N SER A 76 -16.51 7.48 2.40
CA SER A 76 -17.70 7.53 3.25
C SER A 76 -18.85 6.73 2.63
N ARG A 77 -19.75 6.25 3.49
CA ARG A 77 -20.99 5.58 3.05
C ARG A 77 -21.95 6.61 2.46
N ALA A 78 -22.73 6.20 1.48
CA ALA A 78 -23.82 7.01 0.96
C ALA A 78 -24.87 7.22 2.05
N PRO A 79 -25.50 8.42 2.11
CA PRO A 79 -26.58 8.66 3.03
C PRO A 79 -27.82 7.82 2.64
N PRO A 80 -28.69 7.45 3.60
CA PRO A 80 -29.77 6.49 3.39
C PRO A 80 -30.81 6.91 2.34
N ASP A 81 -30.93 8.22 2.09
CA ASP A 81 -31.84 8.86 1.13
C ASP A 81 -31.32 8.85 -0.31
N GLU A 82 -30.02 8.60 -0.50
CA GLU A 82 -29.40 8.41 -1.83
C GLU A 82 -29.17 6.92 -2.17
N ASN A 83 -29.68 5.99 -1.34
CA ASN A 83 -29.78 4.59 -1.72
C ASN A 83 -30.82 4.48 -2.84
N ASP A 84 -30.33 4.45 -4.07
CA ASP A 84 -31.13 4.21 -5.26
C ASP A 84 -31.63 2.76 -5.22
N ASP A 85 -32.77 2.55 -4.55
CA ASP A 85 -33.51 1.27 -4.53
C ASP A 85 -34.13 0.96 -5.92
N SER A 86 -33.98 1.87 -6.90
CA SER A 86 -34.54 1.74 -8.24
C SER A 86 -33.52 1.19 -9.25
N GLU A 87 -33.85 0.02 -9.79
CA GLU A 87 -33.17 -0.72 -10.85
C GLU A 87 -31.74 -1.22 -10.57
N THR A 88 -31.71 -2.44 -10.07
CA THR A 88 -30.60 -3.40 -9.96
C THR A 88 -29.98 -3.77 -11.32
N THR A 89 -29.57 -2.81 -12.14
CA THR A 89 -28.71 -3.09 -13.30
C THR A 89 -27.28 -3.24 -12.77
N PHE A 90 -26.81 -4.49 -12.75
CA PHE A 90 -25.66 -5.05 -12.02
C PHE A 90 -24.27 -4.39 -12.27
N HIS A 91 -24.19 -3.29 -13.00
CA HIS A 91 -22.96 -2.61 -13.37
C HIS A 91 -23.21 -1.29 -14.08
N LYS A 92 -22.49 -0.24 -13.66
CA LYS A 92 -22.24 0.93 -14.51
C LYS A 92 -20.90 0.73 -15.20
N THR A 93 -20.77 1.14 -16.45
CA THR A 93 -19.50 1.07 -17.18
C THR A 93 -19.03 2.48 -17.46
N VAL A 94 -17.75 2.74 -17.22
CA VAL A 94 -17.08 3.99 -17.57
C VAL A 94 -15.94 3.68 -18.51
N GLU A 95 -15.75 4.52 -19.52
CA GLU A 95 -14.64 4.40 -20.46
C GLU A 95 -13.45 5.19 -19.93
N ILE A 96 -12.27 4.56 -19.88
CA ILE A 96 -11.01 5.20 -19.48
C ILE A 96 -10.00 4.86 -20.56
N HIS A 97 -9.55 5.86 -21.31
CA HIS A 97 -8.59 5.69 -22.41
C HIS A 97 -8.96 4.57 -23.38
N GLY A 98 -10.21 4.56 -23.87
CA GLY A 98 -10.71 3.53 -24.79
C GLY A 98 -11.01 2.17 -24.14
N THR A 99 -10.76 2.01 -22.84
CA THR A 99 -11.02 0.75 -22.12
C THR A 99 -12.25 0.86 -21.24
N GLN A 100 -13.21 -0.04 -21.44
CA GLN A 100 -14.41 -0.11 -20.62
C GLN A 100 -14.11 -0.72 -19.23
N CYS A 101 -14.34 0.08 -18.19
CA CYS A 101 -14.17 -0.30 -16.80
C CYS A 101 -15.53 -0.48 -16.11
N ARG A 102 -15.79 -1.70 -15.62
CA ARG A 102 -17.03 -2.04 -14.91
C ARG A 102 -16.99 -1.56 -13.45
N MET A 103 -17.88 -0.64 -13.10
CA MET A 103 -18.16 -0.20 -11.74
C MET A 103 -19.23 -1.10 -11.10
N LYS A 104 -18.90 -1.70 -9.96
CA LYS A 104 -19.80 -2.59 -9.22
C LYS A 104 -20.39 -1.84 -8.02
N TRP A 105 -21.69 -2.00 -7.80
CA TRP A 105 -22.34 -1.53 -6.59
C TRP A 105 -21.72 -2.18 -5.34
N CYS A 106 -21.64 -1.43 -4.24
CA CYS A 106 -21.24 -1.93 -2.93
C CYS A 106 -22.44 -1.79 -1.98
N GLN A 107 -23.06 -2.92 -1.61
CA GLN A 107 -24.22 -2.92 -0.73
C GLN A 107 -23.91 -2.33 0.66
N THR A 108 -22.72 -2.61 1.19
CA THR A 108 -22.31 -2.12 2.51
C THR A 108 -22.12 -0.60 2.56
N CYS A 109 -21.68 0.01 1.46
CA CYS A 109 -21.36 1.44 1.42
C CYS A 109 -22.40 2.28 0.65
N GLY A 110 -23.33 1.67 -0.09
CA GLY A 110 -24.43 2.36 -0.76
C GLY A 110 -24.03 3.15 -2.01
N PHE A 111 -22.96 2.77 -2.73
CA PHE A 111 -22.57 3.46 -3.96
C PHE A 111 -21.89 2.56 -5.00
N TYR A 112 -21.87 3.02 -6.26
CA TYR A 112 -21.09 2.38 -7.32
C TYR A 112 -19.60 2.66 -7.13
N ARG A 113 -18.82 1.62 -6.86
CA ARG A 113 -17.37 1.73 -6.65
C ARG A 113 -16.69 2.34 -7.87
N PRO A 114 -15.96 3.47 -7.74
CA PRO A 114 -15.11 4.02 -8.78
C PRO A 114 -14.12 2.98 -9.31
N PRO A 115 -13.55 3.20 -10.52
CA PRO A 115 -12.48 2.37 -11.03
C PRO A 115 -11.36 2.18 -9.99
N ARG A 116 -10.84 0.95 -9.88
CA ARG A 116 -9.81 0.54 -8.90
C ARG A 116 -10.23 0.58 -7.42
N CYS A 117 -11.45 1.03 -7.09
CA CYS A 117 -11.98 0.94 -5.72
C CYS A 117 -12.48 -0.49 -5.42
N SER A 118 -12.18 -0.99 -4.22
CA SER A 118 -12.72 -2.25 -3.69
C SER A 118 -13.17 -2.07 -2.24
N HIS A 119 -14.17 -2.85 -1.83
CA HIS A 119 -14.59 -2.93 -0.44
C HIS A 119 -13.70 -3.92 0.31
N CYS A 120 -13.12 -3.51 1.43
CA CYS A 120 -12.40 -4.39 2.33
C CYS A 120 -13.34 -4.81 3.46
N SER A 121 -13.68 -6.11 3.52
CA SER A 121 -14.56 -6.65 4.57
C SER A 121 -13.95 -6.61 5.97
N VAL A 122 -12.61 -6.57 6.07
CA VAL A 122 -11.91 -6.46 7.37
C VAL A 122 -12.03 -5.05 7.93
N CYS A 123 -11.78 -4.03 7.10
CA CYS A 123 -11.87 -2.63 7.51
C CYS A 123 -13.29 -2.06 7.43
N ASP A 124 -14.21 -2.73 6.74
CA ASP A 124 -15.61 -2.34 6.53
C ASP A 124 -15.80 -0.97 5.83
N PHE A 125 -14.88 -0.67 4.90
CA PHE A 125 -14.89 0.51 4.04
C PHE A 125 -14.48 0.17 2.61
N CYS A 126 -15.00 0.95 1.66
CA CYS A 126 -14.46 1.04 0.31
C CYS A 126 -13.17 1.87 0.32
N ILE A 127 -12.11 1.33 -0.27
CA ILE A 127 -10.79 1.97 -0.34
C ILE A 127 -10.50 2.38 -1.79
N ASP A 128 -10.11 3.63 -1.99
CA ASP A 128 -9.67 4.16 -3.29
C ASP A 128 -8.35 3.52 -3.73
N THR A 129 -8.31 3.09 -4.99
CA THR A 129 -7.18 2.34 -5.58
C THR A 129 -6.71 1.24 -4.62
N PHE A 130 -7.63 0.37 -4.22
CA PHE A 130 -7.38 -0.66 -3.23
C PHE A 130 -6.32 -1.64 -3.72
N ASP A 131 -5.26 -1.79 -2.93
CA ASP A 131 -4.21 -2.76 -3.21
C ASP A 131 -4.44 -4.07 -2.45
N HIS A 132 -4.41 -4.01 -1.12
CA HIS A 132 -4.71 -5.14 -0.25
C HIS A 132 -5.00 -4.66 1.19
N HIS A 133 -5.49 -5.56 2.04
CA HIS A 133 -5.45 -5.39 3.48
C HIS A 133 -4.18 -6.04 4.03
N CYS A 134 -3.34 -5.28 4.74
CA CYS A 134 -2.08 -5.77 5.27
C CYS A 134 -2.17 -5.98 6.78
N PRO A 135 -2.16 -7.24 7.27
CA PRO A 135 -2.18 -7.52 8.71
C PRO A 135 -0.96 -6.92 9.43
N TRP A 136 0.20 -6.88 8.77
CA TRP A 136 1.44 -6.31 9.31
C TRP A 136 1.39 -4.80 9.51
N LEU A 137 0.45 -4.10 8.86
CA LEU A 137 0.18 -2.69 9.10
C LEU A 137 -1.06 -2.48 9.97
N ASN A 138 -1.88 -3.52 10.18
CA ASN A 138 -3.24 -3.40 10.70
C ASN A 138 -4.06 -2.32 9.95
N ASN A 139 -3.83 -2.19 8.64
CA ASN A 139 -4.44 -1.17 7.79
C ASN A 139 -4.55 -1.66 6.35
N CYS A 140 -5.44 -1.06 5.57
CA CYS A 140 -5.43 -1.25 4.13
C CYS A 140 -4.25 -0.50 3.51
N VAL A 141 -3.72 -1.04 2.43
CA VAL A 141 -2.86 -0.31 1.50
C VAL A 141 -3.73 0.15 0.33
N GLY A 142 -3.77 1.45 0.12
CA GLY A 142 -4.58 2.10 -0.92
C GLY A 142 -3.92 3.38 -1.41
N ARG A 143 -4.65 4.17 -2.19
CA ARG A 143 -4.09 5.32 -2.93
C ARG A 143 -3.25 6.28 -2.07
N ARG A 144 -3.69 6.55 -0.83
CA ARG A 144 -3.10 7.58 0.02
C ARG A 144 -1.86 7.13 0.81
N ASN A 145 -1.71 5.84 1.07
CA ASN A 145 -0.59 5.31 1.87
C ASN A 145 0.33 4.35 1.10
N TYR A 146 0.02 4.00 -0.15
CA TYR A 146 0.86 3.12 -0.97
C TYR A 146 2.31 3.63 -1.11
N ARG A 147 2.52 4.95 -1.22
CA ARG A 147 3.86 5.54 -1.30
C ARG A 147 4.73 5.22 -0.08
N TYR A 148 4.14 5.28 1.12
CA TYR A 148 4.83 5.05 2.38
C TYR A 148 5.12 3.56 2.54
N PHE A 149 4.17 2.71 2.15
CA PHE A 149 4.36 1.27 2.13
C PHE A 149 5.54 0.84 1.25
N ILE A 150 5.62 1.35 0.01
CA ILE A 150 6.74 1.02 -0.89
C ILE A 150 8.06 1.63 -0.42
N SER A 151 8.03 2.87 0.09
CA SER A 151 9.23 3.51 0.65
C SER A 151 9.74 2.75 1.87
N PHE A 152 8.85 2.23 2.73
CA PHE A 152 9.19 1.34 3.83
C PHE A 152 9.81 0.03 3.32
N LEU A 153 9.20 -0.67 2.37
CA LEU A 153 9.74 -1.94 1.84
C LEU A 153 11.16 -1.77 1.25
N LEU A 154 11.37 -0.73 0.45
CA LEU A 154 12.68 -0.44 -0.14
C LEU A 154 13.70 -0.07 0.92
N SER A 155 13.35 0.85 1.82
CA SER A 155 14.28 1.33 2.85
C SER A 155 14.61 0.26 3.89
N VAL A 156 13.64 -0.54 4.34
CA VAL A 156 13.91 -1.63 5.29
C VAL A 156 14.77 -2.73 4.65
N LEU A 157 14.57 -3.03 3.36
CA LEU A 157 15.44 -3.97 2.64
C LEU A 157 16.87 -3.46 2.56
N ILE A 158 17.07 -2.19 2.20
CA ILE A 158 18.40 -1.56 2.18
C ILE A 158 19.02 -1.56 3.59
N HIS A 159 18.23 -1.22 4.62
CA HIS A 159 18.70 -1.22 6.01
C HIS A 159 19.18 -2.61 6.43
N MET A 160 18.39 -3.65 6.14
CA MET A 160 18.75 -5.04 6.43
C MET A 160 20.02 -5.48 5.70
N LEU A 161 20.18 -5.12 4.42
CA LEU A 161 21.39 -5.45 3.65
C LEU A 161 22.63 -4.76 4.23
N VAL A 162 22.54 -3.49 4.58
CA VAL A 162 23.64 -2.73 5.21
C VAL A 162 24.01 -3.34 6.55
N VAL A 163 23.02 -3.61 7.42
CA VAL A 163 23.26 -4.24 8.72
C VAL A 163 23.88 -5.62 8.54
N LEU A 164 23.38 -6.45 7.63
CA LEU A 164 23.95 -7.77 7.31
C LEU A 164 25.42 -7.66 6.91
N SER A 165 25.76 -6.78 5.96
CA SER A 165 27.13 -6.61 5.49
C SER A 165 28.07 -6.18 6.61
N LEU A 166 27.64 -5.26 7.48
CA LEU A 166 28.45 -4.78 8.60
C LEU A 166 28.59 -5.81 9.72
N SER A 167 27.54 -6.60 10.00
CA SER A 167 27.61 -7.71 10.96
C SER A 167 28.56 -8.80 10.50
N VAL A 168 28.55 -9.14 9.20
CA VAL A 168 29.50 -10.10 8.60
C VAL A 168 30.93 -9.54 8.66
N TYR A 169 31.11 -8.27 8.32
CA TYR A 169 32.42 -7.61 8.42
C TYR A 169 32.95 -7.60 9.87
N TYR A 170 32.09 -7.31 10.84
CA TYR A 170 32.42 -7.38 12.26
C TYR A 170 32.93 -8.78 12.65
N LEU A 171 32.21 -9.84 12.27
CA LEU A 171 32.62 -11.22 12.58
C LEU A 171 33.93 -11.61 11.90
N TYR A 172 34.13 -11.19 10.65
CA TYR A 172 35.39 -11.43 9.94
C TYR A 172 36.59 -10.78 10.68
N LYS A 173 36.42 -9.57 11.21
CA LYS A 173 37.46 -8.87 11.97
C LYS A 173 37.67 -9.40 13.38
N ASN A 174 36.66 -10.03 13.98
CA ASN A 174 36.72 -10.60 15.32
C ASN A 174 36.66 -12.14 15.29
N HIS A 175 37.14 -12.78 14.21
CA HIS A 175 37.00 -14.22 13.99
C HIS A 175 37.77 -15.09 15.01
N GLU A 176 38.75 -14.51 15.70
CA GLU A 176 39.46 -15.18 16.81
C GLU A 176 38.64 -15.20 18.11
N ASN A 177 37.67 -14.30 18.26
CA ASN A 177 36.87 -14.11 19.48
C ASN A 177 35.37 -14.32 19.23
N LEU A 178 35.01 -15.44 18.57
CA LEU A 178 33.62 -15.75 18.23
C LEU A 178 32.75 -16.12 19.45
N SER A 179 33.37 -16.45 20.58
CA SER A 179 32.68 -16.73 21.84
C SER A 179 32.27 -15.47 22.61
N ASP A 180 32.71 -14.28 22.18
CA ASP A 180 32.35 -13.03 22.84
C ASP A 180 30.86 -12.72 22.65
N VAL A 181 30.27 -12.07 23.67
CA VAL A 181 28.84 -11.73 23.69
C VAL A 181 28.42 -10.97 22.43
N SER A 182 29.20 -9.98 21.99
CA SER A 182 28.92 -9.22 20.77
C SER A 182 29.01 -10.06 19.49
N SER A 183 29.93 -11.03 19.43
CA SER A 183 30.02 -11.98 18.32
C SER A 183 28.82 -12.91 18.27
N ILE A 184 28.40 -13.47 19.40
CA ILE A 184 27.20 -14.31 19.51
C ILE A 184 25.95 -13.52 19.10
N ILE A 185 25.80 -12.29 19.58
CA ILE A 185 24.68 -11.41 19.22
C ILE A 185 24.69 -11.08 17.72
N SER A 186 25.86 -10.80 17.14
CA SER A 186 26.01 -10.57 15.69
C SER A 186 25.55 -11.78 14.88
N ILE A 187 25.92 -13.01 15.30
CA ILE A 187 25.50 -14.26 14.64
C ILE A 187 23.98 -14.40 14.69
N ILE A 188 23.37 -14.21 15.87
CA ILE A 188 21.91 -14.26 16.03
C ILE A 188 21.24 -13.22 15.12
N LEU A 189 21.73 -11.98 15.12
CA LEU A 189 21.22 -10.90 14.28
C LEU A 189 21.29 -11.25 12.79
N ILE A 190 22.41 -11.82 12.32
CA ILE A 190 22.57 -12.29 10.94
C ILE A 190 21.52 -13.35 10.59
N VAL A 191 21.31 -14.34 11.47
CA VAL A 191 20.32 -15.40 11.24
C VAL A 191 18.91 -14.80 11.08
N PHE A 192 18.50 -13.90 11.97
CA PHE A 192 17.21 -13.22 11.86
C PHE A 192 17.10 -12.41 10.57
N ILE A 193 18.14 -11.65 10.20
CA ILE A 193 18.12 -10.83 8.98
C ILE A 193 18.02 -11.70 7.73
N VAL A 194 18.78 -12.79 7.64
CA VAL A 194 18.72 -13.72 6.48
C VAL A 194 17.32 -14.31 6.33
N VAL A 195 16.70 -14.73 7.43
CA VAL A 195 15.32 -15.26 7.41
C VAL A 195 14.31 -14.20 6.97
N LEU A 196 14.46 -12.95 7.43
CA LEU A 196 13.52 -11.86 7.13
C LEU A 196 13.72 -11.25 5.74
N ILE A 197 14.92 -11.28 5.18
CA ILE A 197 15.20 -10.77 3.83
C ILE A 197 14.43 -11.54 2.77
N ILE A 198 14.21 -12.85 2.92
CA ILE A 198 13.51 -13.68 1.93
C ILE A 198 12.07 -13.16 1.68
N PRO A 199 11.18 -13.08 2.69
CA PRO A 199 9.82 -12.59 2.47
C PRO A 199 9.78 -11.10 2.12
N ILE A 200 10.62 -10.26 2.72
CA ILE A 200 10.64 -8.82 2.44
C ILE A 200 11.17 -8.51 1.04
N GLY A 201 12.24 -9.18 0.62
CA GLY A 201 12.80 -9.06 -0.73
C GLY A 201 11.85 -9.56 -1.81
N GLY A 202 11.18 -10.69 -1.55
CA GLY A 202 10.12 -11.22 -2.43
C GLY A 202 8.95 -10.24 -2.59
N LEU A 203 8.44 -9.71 -1.47
CA LEU A 203 7.37 -8.71 -1.47
C LEU A 203 7.78 -7.42 -2.18
N THR A 204 9.00 -6.93 -1.93
CA THR A 204 9.56 -5.74 -2.58
C THR A 204 9.62 -5.93 -4.09
N THR A 205 10.19 -7.05 -4.55
CA THR A 205 10.30 -7.38 -5.98
C THR A 205 8.93 -7.48 -6.64
N PHE A 206 7.97 -8.14 -5.97
CA PHE A 206 6.61 -8.25 -6.46
C PHE A 206 5.96 -6.87 -6.66
N HIS A 207 6.06 -5.99 -5.67
CA HIS A 207 5.48 -4.65 -5.77
C HIS A 207 6.19 -3.74 -6.78
N LEU A 208 7.51 -3.86 -6.94
CA LEU A 208 8.23 -3.15 -8.00
C LEU A 208 7.70 -3.56 -9.37
N MET A 209 7.51 -4.86 -9.62
CA MET A 209 6.90 -5.36 -10.85
C MET A 209 5.47 -4.81 -11.07
N LEU A 210 4.67 -4.72 -10.00
CA LEU A 210 3.32 -4.15 -10.08
C LEU A 210 3.34 -2.67 -10.45
N ILE A 211 4.24 -1.88 -9.85
CA ILE A 211 4.43 -0.46 -10.19
C ILE A 211 4.81 -0.32 -11.66
N CYS A 212 5.80 -1.10 -12.13
CA CYS A 212 6.24 -1.06 -13.53
C CYS A 212 5.09 -1.31 -14.51
N ARG A 213 4.12 -2.15 -14.14
CA ARG A 213 2.94 -2.51 -14.95
C ARG A 213 1.70 -1.65 -14.68
N GLY A 214 1.79 -0.65 -13.80
CA GLY A 214 0.67 0.22 -13.43
C GLY A 214 -0.50 -0.54 -12.78
N ARG A 215 -0.22 -1.62 -12.04
CA ARG A 215 -1.24 -2.50 -11.41
C ARG A 215 -1.18 -2.44 -9.90
N THR A 216 -2.33 -2.67 -9.27
CA THR A 216 -2.42 -3.05 -7.85
C THR A 216 -2.32 -4.57 -7.68
N THR A 217 -2.02 -5.03 -6.47
CA THR A 217 -2.09 -6.45 -6.09
C THR A 217 -3.47 -7.03 -6.34
N ASN A 218 -4.53 -6.32 -5.92
CA ASN A 218 -5.92 -6.68 -6.19
C ASN A 218 -6.20 -6.88 -7.68
N GLU A 219 -5.75 -5.97 -8.55
CA GLU A 219 -5.90 -6.11 -10.01
C GLU A 219 -5.15 -7.32 -10.58
N GLN A 220 -3.94 -7.58 -10.07
CA GLN A 220 -3.14 -8.73 -10.49
C GLN A 220 -3.79 -10.06 -10.08
N VAL A 221 -4.14 -10.21 -8.79
CA VAL A 221 -4.68 -11.46 -8.24
C VAL A 221 -6.08 -11.75 -8.79
N THR A 222 -6.93 -10.75 -8.95
CA THR A 222 -8.27 -10.92 -9.52
C THR A 222 -8.29 -10.97 -11.05
N GLY A 223 -7.13 -10.74 -11.70
CA GLY A 223 -6.99 -10.84 -13.15
C GLY A 223 -7.79 -9.81 -13.95
N LYS A 224 -8.03 -8.60 -13.42
CA LYS A 224 -8.89 -7.58 -14.06
C LYS A 224 -8.46 -7.19 -15.47
N PHE A 225 -7.18 -7.32 -15.78
CA PHE A 225 -6.58 -6.94 -17.07
C PHE A 225 -5.85 -8.12 -17.73
N LYS A 226 -6.38 -9.35 -17.59
CA LYS A 226 -5.85 -10.52 -18.32
C LYS A 226 -6.16 -10.47 -19.80
N SER A 227 -7.38 -10.06 -20.17
CA SER A 227 -7.87 -10.01 -21.55
C SER A 227 -7.95 -8.59 -22.12
N ASN A 228 -7.79 -7.57 -21.27
CA ASN A 228 -7.99 -6.17 -21.63
C ASN A 228 -6.69 -5.38 -21.40
N ILE A 229 -6.50 -4.33 -22.20
CA ILE A 229 -5.43 -3.34 -22.00
C ILE A 229 -5.61 -2.71 -20.61
N ASN A 230 -4.51 -2.50 -19.88
CA ASN A 230 -4.55 -1.79 -18.60
C ASN A 230 -4.56 -0.28 -18.88
N PRO A 231 -5.69 0.45 -18.70
CA PRO A 231 -5.75 1.87 -19.01
C PRO A 231 -4.97 2.73 -18.00
N PHE A 232 -4.48 2.12 -16.92
CA PHE A 232 -3.73 2.77 -15.85
C PHE A 232 -2.21 2.58 -15.94
N ASP A 233 -1.73 1.88 -16.98
CA ASP A 233 -0.32 1.72 -17.30
C ASP A 233 0.13 2.84 -18.25
N TYR A 234 1.01 3.71 -17.76
CA TYR A 234 1.57 4.83 -18.52
C TYR A 234 3.04 4.59 -18.90
N GLY A 235 3.50 3.34 -18.77
CA GLY A 235 4.91 2.97 -18.89
C GLY A 235 5.66 3.06 -17.56
N CYS A 236 6.69 2.23 -17.43
CA CYS A 236 7.44 2.01 -16.19
C CYS A 236 7.86 3.31 -15.48
N LEU A 237 8.54 4.22 -16.20
CA LEU A 237 9.06 5.46 -15.63
C LEU A 237 7.95 6.38 -15.10
N PHE A 238 6.88 6.57 -15.87
CA PHE A 238 5.75 7.40 -15.47
C PHE A 238 4.97 6.77 -14.31
N ASN A 239 4.82 5.45 -14.31
CA ASN A 239 4.19 4.75 -13.20
C ASN A 239 4.98 4.93 -11.90
N CYS A 240 6.30 4.77 -11.95
CA CYS A 240 7.19 5.01 -10.80
C CYS A 240 7.11 6.46 -10.32
N SER A 241 7.25 7.43 -11.24
CA SER A 241 7.17 8.87 -10.91
C SER A 241 5.84 9.23 -10.25
N ARG A 242 4.72 8.65 -10.70
CA ARG A 242 3.41 8.88 -10.08
C ARG A 242 3.33 8.39 -8.64
N ILE A 243 4.11 7.38 -8.22
CA ILE A 243 4.13 6.91 -6.84
C ILE A 243 4.99 7.83 -5.95
N PHE A 244 6.19 8.19 -6.41
CA PHE A 244 7.18 8.89 -5.58
C PHE A 244 7.11 10.43 -5.69
N SER A 245 6.66 10.96 -6.82
CA SER A 245 6.70 12.40 -7.12
C SER A 245 5.32 13.07 -7.11
N SER A 246 4.23 12.31 -6.92
CA SER A 246 2.89 12.89 -6.86
C SER A 246 2.61 13.53 -5.49
N SER A 247 1.82 14.61 -5.47
CA SER A 247 1.28 15.14 -4.21
C SER A 247 0.38 14.13 -3.51
N ASN A 248 0.30 14.19 -2.19
CA ASN A 248 -0.61 13.35 -1.42
C ASN A 248 -2.07 13.62 -1.85
N PRO A 249 -2.84 12.58 -2.23
CA PRO A 249 -4.24 12.77 -2.58
C PRO A 249 -5.04 13.38 -1.42
N PRO A 250 -6.07 14.20 -1.69
CA PRO A 250 -6.94 14.76 -0.65
C PRO A 250 -7.71 13.66 0.11
N LYS A 251 -8.24 13.98 1.29
CA LYS A 251 -9.10 13.05 2.04
C LYS A 251 -10.45 12.98 1.33
N LEU A 252 -10.98 11.78 1.15
CA LEU A 252 -12.29 11.57 0.54
C LEU A 252 -13.37 11.76 1.61
N LEU A 253 -13.59 13.01 2.01
CA LEU A 253 -14.75 13.38 2.83
C LEU A 253 -15.94 13.61 1.90
N THR A 254 -17.07 12.96 2.15
CA THR A 254 -18.34 13.39 1.56
C THR A 254 -18.56 14.86 1.91
N LYS A 255 -18.54 15.74 0.89
CA LYS A 255 -19.14 17.07 1.02
C LYS A 255 -20.58 16.86 1.47
N LYS A 256 -20.95 17.32 2.67
CA LYS A 256 -22.34 17.69 2.95
C LYS A 256 -22.71 18.73 1.89
N LYS A 257 -23.65 18.43 1.00
CA LYS A 257 -24.14 19.37 -0.02
C LYS A 257 -24.56 20.68 0.66
N LYS A 258 -23.85 21.77 0.35
CA LYS A 258 -24.48 23.05 -0.02
C LYS A 258 -23.72 23.61 -1.22
N SER A 259 -24.16 23.19 -2.40
CA SER A 259 -24.24 23.96 -3.64
C SER A 259 -24.42 22.96 -4.78
N LYS A 260 -25.41 23.21 -5.62
CA LYS A 260 -25.53 22.58 -6.94
C LYS A 260 -24.30 22.99 -7.76
N THR A 261 -23.22 22.23 -7.65
CA THR A 261 -22.18 22.25 -8.68
C THR A 261 -22.39 20.99 -9.49
N SER A 262 -23.20 21.14 -10.53
CA SER A 262 -23.19 20.26 -11.69
C SER A 262 -21.74 20.02 -12.09
N TYR A 263 -21.27 18.78 -12.02
CA TYR A 263 -20.20 18.36 -12.91
C TYR A 263 -20.74 18.62 -14.32
N GLN A 264 -20.19 19.61 -15.03
CA GLN A 264 -20.49 19.76 -16.44
C GLN A 264 -19.80 18.60 -17.16
N ILE A 265 -20.58 17.53 -17.34
CA ILE A 265 -20.33 16.54 -18.37
C ILE A 265 -20.77 17.24 -19.66
N GLU A 266 -19.83 17.71 -20.48
CA GLU A 266 -20.16 18.06 -21.85
C GLU A 266 -20.56 16.78 -22.59
N VAL A 267 -21.85 16.65 -22.85
CA VAL A 267 -22.44 15.54 -23.58
C VAL A 267 -22.42 15.91 -25.06
N SER A 268 -21.50 15.32 -25.83
CA SER A 268 -21.60 15.38 -27.29
C SER A 268 -22.27 14.10 -27.81
N ASP A 269 -23.53 14.21 -28.26
CA ASP A 269 -24.22 13.14 -28.98
C ASP A 269 -23.67 13.04 -30.42
N LYS A 270 -22.75 12.11 -30.69
CA LYS A 270 -22.43 11.72 -32.07
C LYS A 270 -23.22 10.48 -32.47
N LYS A 271 -24.21 10.67 -33.35
CA LYS A 271 -24.89 9.56 -34.05
C LYS A 271 -23.95 9.01 -35.13
N SER A 272 -23.42 7.80 -34.96
CA SER A 272 -22.84 7.05 -36.07
C SER A 272 -23.91 6.12 -36.68
N LYS A 273 -24.13 6.22 -37.99
CA LYS A 273 -24.96 5.27 -38.73
C LYS A 273 -24.12 4.03 -39.04
N SER A 274 -24.38 2.92 -38.36
CA SER A 274 -23.97 1.58 -38.81
C SER A 274 -25.08 0.99 -39.68
N LYS A 275 -24.71 0.25 -40.73
CA LYS A 275 -25.63 -0.38 -41.69
C LYS A 275 -26.56 -1.45 -41.09
N ASN A 276 -26.48 -1.76 -39.78
CA ASN A 276 -27.37 -2.71 -39.09
C ASN A 276 -27.80 -2.21 -37.69
N GLY A 277 -28.39 -1.02 -37.63
CA GLY A 277 -29.06 -0.50 -36.43
C GLY A 277 -28.26 0.57 -35.67
N THR A 278 -29.00 1.46 -35.00
CA THR A 278 -28.47 2.58 -34.20
C THR A 278 -28.00 2.10 -32.82
N ASN A 279 -26.68 2.03 -32.61
CA ASN A 279 -26.10 1.95 -31.26
C ASN A 279 -25.86 3.37 -30.72
N LYS A 280 -26.41 3.67 -29.53
CA LYS A 280 -26.07 4.88 -28.77
C LYS A 280 -24.83 4.60 -27.92
N THR A 281 -23.68 5.12 -28.32
CA THR A 281 -22.45 5.05 -27.51
C THR A 281 -22.23 6.41 -26.86
N LYS A 282 -22.15 6.46 -25.52
CA LYS A 282 -21.82 7.68 -24.78
C LYS A 282 -20.32 7.70 -24.50
N HIS A 283 -19.61 8.69 -25.03
CA HIS A 283 -18.21 8.93 -24.69
C HIS A 283 -18.12 9.89 -23.49
N TYR A 284 -17.22 9.59 -22.56
CA TYR A 284 -16.96 10.42 -21.38
C TYR A 284 -15.47 10.77 -21.35
N THR A 285 -15.15 12.07 -21.33
CA THR A 285 -13.78 12.57 -21.18
C THR A 285 -13.65 13.19 -19.80
N MET A 286 -12.66 12.75 -19.02
CA MET A 286 -12.32 13.33 -17.72
C MET A 286 -11.11 14.24 -17.90
N THR A 287 -11.30 15.55 -17.78
CA THR A 287 -10.21 16.51 -17.62
C THR A 287 -10.03 16.83 -16.13
N SER A 288 -8.78 16.79 -15.66
CA SER A 288 -8.43 17.25 -14.32
C SER A 288 -8.41 18.77 -14.28
N VAL A 289 -9.00 19.36 -13.24
CA VAL A 289 -8.55 20.66 -12.71
C VAL A 289 -7.58 20.38 -11.58
#